data_AF-A0A852JKY0-F1
#
_entry.id   AF-A0A852JKY0-F1
#
_cell.length_a   1.000
_cell.length_b   1.000
_cell.length_c   1.000
_cell.angle_alpha   90.00
_cell.angle_beta   90.00
_cell.angle_gamma   90.00
#
_symmetry.space_group_name_H-M   'P 1'
#
loop_
_entity.id
_entity.type
_entity.pdbx_description
1 polymer ?
#
loop_
_entity_poly.entity_id
_entity_poly.type
_entity_poly.pdbx_seq_one_letter_code
_entity_poly.pdbx_strand_id
1 'polypeptide(L)'
;MSFTGKYELQHQENFEPFMRALGLPEDQIQKGKDLKSVSEIVQDGKKFTITITTGSKVMKNQFTIGEESEIELMNGEKVKVSEQ
;
A
#
# COMPACT_ATOMS: atom_id res chain seq x y z
N MET A 1 -20.28 -6.62 3.71
CA MET A 1 -19.19 -7.42 3.12
C MET A 1 -17.90 -6.84 3.64
N SER A 2 -17.13 -7.60 4.41
CA SER A 2 -15.88 -7.10 4.96
C SER A 2 -14.79 -7.25 3.91
N PHE A 3 -14.01 -6.20 3.66
CA PHE A 3 -12.81 -6.28 2.82
C PHE A 3 -11.67 -7.06 3.50
N THR A 4 -11.93 -7.60 4.70
CA THR A 4 -10.98 -8.37 5.47
C THR A 4 -10.54 -9.63 4.73
N GLY A 5 -9.24 -9.74 4.45
CA GLY A 5 -8.67 -10.85 3.72
C GLY A 5 -7.19 -10.63 3.37
N LYS A 6 -6.54 -11.68 2.87
CA LYS A 6 -5.19 -11.61 2.28
C LYS A 6 -5.31 -11.64 0.77
N TYR A 7 -4.64 -10.71 0.12
CA TYR A 7 -4.62 -10.51 -1.33
C TYR A 7 -3.18 -10.66 -1.80
N GLU A 8 -2.92 -11.61 -2.71
CA GLU A 8 -1.62 -11.71 -3.38
C GLU A 8 -1.70 -10.99 -4.72
N LEU A 9 -0.69 -10.17 -5.01
CA LEU A 9 -0.54 -9.50 -6.28
C LEU A 9 -0.35 -10.54 -7.40
N GLN A 10 -1.37 -10.69 -8.26
CA GLN A 10 -1.26 -11.54 -9.44
C GLN A 10 -0.66 -10.80 -10.65
N HIS A 11 -1.06 -9.55 -10.85
CA HIS A 11 -0.63 -8.76 -11.99
C HIS A 11 -0.67 -7.28 -11.62
N GLN A 12 0.33 -6.53 -12.09
CA GLN A 12 0.37 -5.07 -12.03
C GLN A 12 0.88 -4.54 -13.36
N GLU A 13 0.25 -3.48 -13.84
CA GLU A 13 0.68 -2.73 -15.03
C GLU A 13 1.07 -1.31 -14.60
N ASN A 14 2.06 -0.72 -15.26
CA ASN A 14 2.52 0.65 -14.99
C ASN A 14 3.07 0.92 -13.58
N PHE A 15 3.51 -0.11 -12.85
CA PHE A 15 4.16 0.05 -11.54
C PHE A 15 5.45 0.90 -11.63
N GLU A 16 6.30 0.63 -12.62
CA GLU A 16 7.56 1.37 -12.81
C GLU A 16 7.33 2.87 -13.07
N PRO A 17 6.50 3.29 -14.05
CA PRO A 17 6.25 4.70 -14.28
C PRO A 17 5.53 5.37 -13.11
N PHE A 18 4.63 4.66 -12.38
CA PHE A 18 3.99 5.20 -11.19
C PHE A 18 4.99 5.48 -10.07
N MET A 19 5.86 4.51 -9.75
CA MET A 19 6.88 4.69 -8.71
C MET A 19 7.92 5.75 -9.08
N ARG A 20 8.24 5.87 -10.38
CA ARG A 20 9.11 6.93 -10.88
C ARG A 20 8.47 8.31 -10.73
N ALA A 21 7.16 8.43 -10.98
CA ALA A 21 6.42 9.66 -10.77
C ALA A 21 6.34 10.05 -9.28
N LEU A 22 6.31 9.07 -8.37
CA LEU A 22 6.42 9.27 -6.92
C LEU A 22 7.84 9.62 -6.45
N GLY A 23 8.83 9.63 -7.35
CA GLY A 23 10.21 9.99 -7.03
C GLY A 23 11.04 8.87 -6.40
N LEU A 24 10.62 7.60 -6.48
CA LEU A 24 11.46 6.50 -6.01
C LEU A 24 12.68 6.31 -6.92
N PRO A 25 13.86 5.95 -6.35
CA PRO A 25 15.04 5.59 -7.14
C PRO A 25 14.77 4.33 -7.98
N GLU A 26 15.26 4.29 -9.23
CA GLU A 26 15.10 3.14 -10.13
C GLU A 26 15.51 1.80 -9.51
N ASP A 27 16.55 1.81 -8.66
CA ASP A 27 17.02 0.65 -7.91
C ASP A 27 15.94 0.04 -6.99
N GLN A 28 15.12 0.88 -6.33
CA GLN A 28 14.00 0.42 -5.51
C GLN A 28 12.80 -0.01 -6.36
N ILE A 29 12.58 0.67 -7.49
CA ILE A 29 11.49 0.34 -8.43
C ILE A 29 11.71 -1.05 -9.02
N GLN A 30 12.91 -1.33 -9.52
CA GLN A 30 13.24 -2.65 -10.08
C GLN A 30 13.18 -3.75 -9.03
N LYS A 31 13.59 -3.47 -7.79
CA LYS A 31 13.41 -4.42 -6.68
C LYS A 31 11.94 -4.68 -6.39
N GLY A 32 11.10 -3.65 -6.41
CA GLY A 32 9.66 -3.78 -6.12
C GLY A 32 8.85 -4.47 -7.24
N LYS A 33 9.25 -4.33 -8.50
CA LYS A 33 8.41 -4.75 -9.64
C LYS A 33 8.26 -6.27 -9.79
N ASP A 34 9.30 -7.02 -9.45
CA ASP A 34 9.35 -8.49 -9.56
C ASP A 34 8.86 -9.17 -8.28
N LEU A 35 8.76 -8.41 -7.18
CA LEU A 35 8.33 -8.94 -5.89
C LEU A 35 6.82 -9.09 -5.85
N LYS A 36 6.39 -10.32 -5.55
CA LYS A 36 5.01 -10.58 -5.15
C LYS A 36 4.69 -9.83 -3.86
N SER A 37 3.73 -8.92 -3.96
CA SER A 37 3.24 -8.16 -2.82
C SER A 37 2.00 -8.86 -2.25
N VAL A 38 1.99 -9.12 -0.94
CA VAL A 38 0.84 -9.66 -0.21
C VAL A 38 0.24 -8.54 0.62
N SER A 39 -0.99 -8.17 0.32
CA SER A 39 -1.75 -7.15 1.04
C SER A 39 -2.77 -7.83 1.94
N GLU A 40 -2.63 -7.69 3.25
CA GLU A 40 -3.62 -8.09 4.23
C GLU A 40 -4.45 -6.88 4.62
N ILE A 41 -5.76 -6.97 4.44
CA ILE A 41 -6.71 -5.95 4.85
C ILE A 41 -7.46 -6.48 6.06
N VAL A 42 -7.57 -5.67 7.11
CA VAL A 42 -8.38 -5.96 8.30
C VAL A 42 -9.32 -4.79 8.51
N GLN A 43 -10.61 -5.03 8.31
CA GLN A 43 -11.68 -4.07 8.57
C GLN A 43 -12.30 -4.33 9.94
N ASP A 44 -12.26 -3.32 10.80
CA ASP A 44 -12.88 -3.28 12.13
C ASP A 44 -13.87 -2.10 12.18
N GLY A 45 -15.12 -2.35 11.80
CA GLY A 45 -16.14 -1.31 11.64
C GLY A 45 -15.76 -0.28 10.58
N LYS A 46 -15.38 0.93 11.02
CA LYS A 46 -14.90 2.03 10.16
C LYS A 46 -13.37 2.08 10.02
N LYS A 47 -12.65 1.31 10.82
CA LYS A 47 -11.19 1.32 10.86
C LYS A 47 -10.65 0.23 9.95
N PHE A 48 -9.72 0.58 9.09
CA PHE A 48 -9.07 -0.32 8.16
C PHE A 48 -7.59 -0.35 8.46
N THR A 49 -7.03 -1.55 8.49
CA THR A 49 -5.60 -1.79 8.61
C THR A 49 -5.16 -2.55 7.38
N ILE A 50 -4.32 -1.91 6.57
CA ILE A 50 -3.72 -2.52 5.38
C ILE A 50 -2.25 -2.82 5.69
N THR A 51 -1.88 -4.09 5.64
CA THR A 51 -0.51 -4.56 5.79
C THR A 51 -0.02 -5.07 4.44
N ILE A 52 0.88 -4.35 3.81
CA ILE A 52 1.47 -4.71 2.51
C ILE A 52 2.85 -5.30 2.78
N THR A 53 3.06 -6.54 2.34
CA THR A 53 4.34 -7.25 2.45
C THR A 53 4.90 -7.48 1.05
N THR A 54 6.00 -6.80 0.73
CA THR A 54 6.67 -6.90 -0.58
C THR A 54 8.08 -7.44 -0.35
N GLY A 55 8.28 -8.74 -0.61
CA GLY A 55 9.53 -9.44 -0.31
C GLY A 55 9.88 -9.36 1.18
N SER A 56 10.96 -8.65 1.53
CA SER A 56 11.41 -8.45 2.93
C SER A 56 10.87 -7.17 3.58
N LYS A 57 10.19 -6.30 2.83
CA LYS A 57 9.67 -5.02 3.35
C LYS A 57 8.20 -5.19 3.74
N VAL A 58 7.87 -4.85 4.99
CA VAL A 58 6.51 -4.85 5.51
C VAL A 58 6.11 -3.41 5.78
N MET A 59 5.02 -2.96 5.16
CA MET A 59 4.40 -1.65 5.38
C MET A 59 3.03 -1.87 6.00
N LYS A 60 2.69 -1.09 7.03
CA LYS A 60 1.39 -1.16 7.71
C LYS A 60 0.78 0.24 7.75
N ASN A 61 -0.30 0.42 7.00
CA ASN A 61 -1.08 1.64 6.95
C ASN A 61 -2.43 1.42 7.64
N GLN A 62 -2.90 2.42 8.36
CA GLN A 62 -4.16 2.34 9.08
C GLN A 62 -4.93 3.63 8.86
N PHE A 63 -6.19 3.51 8.47
CA PHE A 63 -7.07 4.65 8.24
C PHE A 63 -8.48 4.36 8.76
N THR A 64 -9.26 5.43 8.96
CA THR A 64 -10.65 5.34 9.38
C THR A 64 -11.55 6.01 8.36
N ILE A 65 -12.60 5.33 7.90
CA ILE A 65 -13.59 5.89 6.97
C ILE A 65 -14.33 7.05 7.65
N GLY A 66 -14.39 8.19 6.96
CA GLY A 66 -14.98 9.43 7.44
C GLY A 66 -14.07 10.28 8.32
N GLU A 67 -12.81 9.88 8.53
CA GLU A 67 -11.80 10.69 9.24
C GLU A 67 -10.55 10.88 8.39
N GLU A 68 -9.87 12.01 8.59
CA GLU A 68 -8.56 12.25 7.99
C GLU A 68 -7.53 11.32 8.65
N SER A 69 -6.83 10.53 7.85
CA SER A 69 -5.79 9.60 8.29
C SER A 69 -4.47 9.91 7.59
N GLU A 70 -3.37 9.83 8.32
CA GLU A 70 -2.02 9.94 7.74
C GLU A 70 -1.55 8.55 7.31
N ILE A 71 -1.22 8.36 6.04
CA ILE A 71 -0.60 7.15 5.52
C ILE A 71 0.81 7.45 5.04
N GLU A 72 1.68 6.45 5.16
CA GLU A 72 3.03 6.51 4.60
C GLU A 72 3.02 5.84 3.22
N LEU A 73 3.45 6.59 2.21
CA LEU A 73 3.65 6.11 0.85
C LEU A 73 4.96 5.34 0.73
N MET A 74 5.11 4.59 -0.36
CA MET A 74 6.32 3.77 -0.58
C MET A 74 7.62 4.58 -0.69
N ASN A 75 7.52 5.87 -1.04
CA ASN A 75 8.63 6.82 -1.07
C ASN A 75 8.98 7.39 0.32
N GLY A 76 8.23 7.04 1.36
CA GLY A 76 8.38 7.57 2.73
C GLY A 76 7.67 8.90 2.97
N GLU A 77 6.96 9.44 1.97
CA GLU A 77 6.13 10.62 2.17
C GLU A 77 4.87 10.27 2.95
N LYS A 78 4.51 11.14 3.89
CA LYS A 78 3.29 11.04 4.66
C LYS A 78 2.22 11.90 4.02
N VAL A 79 1.15 11.28 3.57
CA VAL A 79 0.02 11.98 2.96
C VAL A 79 -1.22 11.80 3.81
N LYS A 80 -2.03 12.84 3.86
CA LYS A 80 -3.33 12.79 4.51
C LYS A 80 -4.38 12.34 3.51
N VAL A 81 -5.13 11.32 3.87
CA VAL A 81 -6.21 10.75 3.06
C VAL A 81 -7.47 10.73 3.88
N SER A 82 -8.56 11.10 3.23
CA SER A 82 -9.91 10.96 3.74
C SER A 82 -10.67 10.04 2.80
N GLU A 83 -11.11 8.89 3.28
CA GLU A 83 -12.02 8.02 2.53
C GLU A 83 -13.47 8.36 2.87
N GLN A 84 -14.25 8.60 1.82
CA GLN A 84 -15.68 8.96 1.86
C GLN A 84 -16.54 7.77 1.44
#